data_AF-A0A9N9F516-F1
#
_entry.id   AF-A0A9N9F516-F1
#
_cell.length_a   1.000
_cell.length_b   1.000
_cell.length_c   1.000
_cell.angle_alpha   90.00
_cell.angle_beta   90.00
_cell.angle_gamma   90.00
#
_symmetry.space_group_name_H-M   'P 1'
#
loop_
_entity.id
_entity.type
_entity.pdbx_description
1 polymer ?
#
loop_
_entity_poly.entity_id
_entity_poly.type
_entity_poly.pdbx_seq_one_letter_code
_entity_poly.pdbx_strand_id
1 'polypeptide(L)'
;MVNARKWLNEKISEDQRVQATCLYIYGKCLIGELNLNSFVNLKELCISSKSNQKLTSLKIDKCNKLIALTISYTNLERLISTIRNVKSTDIDDLKLKTKKIEEEYLEYQLAAIKDKYSWLEVLLEA
;
A
#
# COMPACT_ATOMS: atom_id res chain seq x y z
N MET A 1 -12.20 26.88 6.51
CA MET A 1 -11.48 25.59 6.53
C MET A 1 -12.01 24.75 7.68
N VAL A 2 -11.94 23.43 7.60
CA VAL A 2 -12.53 22.51 8.60
C VAL A 2 -11.45 21.54 9.07
N ASN A 3 -11.31 21.36 10.38
CA ASN A 3 -10.39 20.37 10.93
C ASN A 3 -10.81 18.96 10.50
N ALA A 4 -9.91 18.24 9.85
CA ALA A 4 -10.21 16.95 9.21
C ALA A 4 -10.66 15.89 10.21
N ARG A 5 -9.93 15.72 11.31
CA ARG A 5 -10.26 14.76 12.38
C ARG A 5 -11.61 15.08 13.04
N LYS A 6 -11.86 16.35 13.36
CA LYS A 6 -13.14 16.78 13.95
C LYS A 6 -14.30 16.48 13.02
N TRP A 7 -14.19 16.87 11.75
CA TRP A 7 -15.24 16.61 10.76
C TRP A 7 -15.54 15.12 10.60
N LEU A 8 -14.51 14.28 10.55
CA LEU A 8 -14.65 12.83 10.42
C LEU A 8 -15.40 12.23 11.62
N ASN A 9 -15.03 12.63 12.84
CA ASN A 9 -15.67 12.17 14.07
C ASN A 9 -17.12 12.63 14.21
N GLU A 10 -17.46 13.81 13.69
CA GLU A 10 -18.84 14.33 13.70
C GLU A 10 -19.74 13.66 12.65
N LYS A 11 -19.16 13.18 11.54
CA LYS A 11 -19.93 12.65 10.41
C LYS A 11 -20.06 11.14 10.39
N ILE A 12 -19.05 10.42 10.89
CA ILE A 12 -18.98 8.98 10.77
C ILE A 12 -18.49 8.41 12.10
N SER A 13 -19.41 7.74 12.81
CA SER A 13 -19.10 6.98 14.03
C SER A 13 -18.14 5.82 13.72
N GLU A 14 -17.38 5.36 14.70
CA GLU A 14 -16.35 4.32 14.47
C GLU A 14 -16.93 3.02 13.88
N ASP A 15 -18.11 2.60 14.33
CA ASP A 15 -18.80 1.41 13.82
C ASP A 15 -19.19 1.53 12.34
N GLN A 16 -19.47 2.74 11.86
CA GLN A 16 -19.77 2.97 10.44
C GLN A 16 -18.50 2.95 9.59
N ARG A 17 -17.34 3.29 10.15
CA ARG A 17 -16.07 3.36 9.40
C ARG A 17 -15.63 2.00 8.92
N VAL A 18 -15.80 0.98 9.75
CA VAL A 18 -15.41 -0.39 9.39
C VAL A 18 -16.27 -0.94 8.25
N GLN A 19 -17.48 -0.45 8.05
CA GLN A 19 -18.39 -0.88 6.97
C GLN A 19 -18.23 -0.04 5.69
N ALA A 20 -17.73 1.18 5.81
CA ALA A 20 -17.64 2.12 4.69
C ALA A 20 -16.67 1.62 3.61
N THR A 21 -17.20 1.41 2.40
CA THR A 21 -16.40 1.05 1.22
C THR A 21 -16.01 2.27 0.38
N CYS A 22 -16.75 3.38 0.49
CA CYS A 22 -16.48 4.60 -0.25
C CYS A 22 -16.59 5.81 0.67
N LEU A 23 -15.67 6.76 0.54
CA LEU A 23 -15.68 8.01 1.30
C LEU A 23 -15.52 9.20 0.34
N TYR A 24 -16.58 10.00 0.25
CA TYR A 24 -16.61 11.20 -0.57
C TYR A 24 -16.71 12.46 0.30
N ILE A 25 -15.71 13.32 0.23
CA ILE A 25 -15.63 14.58 0.97
C ILE A 25 -15.64 15.73 -0.03
N TYR A 26 -16.83 16.24 -0.33
CA TYR A 26 -17.03 17.32 -1.30
C TYR A 26 -17.26 18.69 -0.66
N GLY A 27 -16.69 19.72 -1.27
CA GLY A 27 -16.90 21.12 -0.89
C GLY A 27 -16.28 21.49 0.45
N LYS A 28 -15.43 20.64 1.02
CA LYS A 28 -14.74 20.90 2.30
C LYS A 28 -13.26 21.14 2.08
N CYS A 29 -12.80 22.30 2.55
CA CYS A 29 -11.38 22.61 2.65
C CYS A 29 -10.87 22.08 4.00
N LEU A 30 -10.28 20.89 3.97
CA LEU A 30 -9.76 20.21 5.15
C LEU A 30 -8.40 20.75 5.57
N ILE A 31 -8.17 20.79 6.88
CA ILE A 31 -6.89 21.14 7.49
C ILE A 31 -6.50 20.13 8.58
N GLY A 32 -5.20 19.90 8.73
CA GLY A 32 -4.62 19.03 9.75
C GLY A 32 -4.48 17.58 9.31
N GLU A 33 -4.51 16.66 10.28
CA GLU A 33 -4.38 15.23 10.02
C GLU A 33 -5.74 14.60 9.67
N LEU A 34 -5.77 13.82 8.58
CA LEU A 34 -6.87 12.93 8.24
C LEU A 34 -6.42 11.47 8.43
N ASN A 35 -6.91 10.83 9.48
CA ASN A 35 -6.60 9.43 9.78
C ASN A 35 -7.77 8.52 9.40
N LEU A 36 -7.55 7.67 8.40
CA LEU A 36 -8.54 6.76 7.85
C LEU A 36 -8.23 5.29 8.19
N ASN A 37 -7.32 5.01 9.11
CA ASN A 37 -6.93 3.63 9.46
C ASN A 37 -8.04 2.79 10.12
N SER A 38 -9.16 3.41 10.49
CA SER A 38 -10.38 2.72 10.93
C SER A 38 -11.28 2.28 9.75
N PHE A 39 -11.02 2.74 8.53
CA PHE A 39 -11.77 2.39 7.33
C PHE A 39 -11.14 1.19 6.61
N VAL A 40 -11.07 0.05 7.30
CA VAL A 40 -10.37 -1.16 6.82
C VAL A 40 -10.95 -1.75 5.53
N ASN A 41 -12.20 -1.41 5.20
CA ASN A 41 -12.89 -1.87 3.99
C ASN A 41 -12.96 -0.80 2.89
N LEU A 42 -12.29 0.34 3.05
CA LEU A 42 -12.32 1.43 2.08
C LEU A 42 -11.70 1.02 0.75
N LYS A 43 -12.47 1.21 -0.33
CA LYS A 43 -12.07 0.98 -1.71
C LYS A 43 -11.84 2.28 -2.46
N GLU A 44 -12.63 3.30 -2.14
CA GLU A 44 -12.57 4.59 -2.83
C GLU A 44 -12.52 5.76 -1.84
N LEU A 45 -11.56 6.65 -2.05
CA LEU A 45 -11.46 7.93 -1.34
C LEU A 45 -11.43 9.07 -2.36
N CYS A 46 -12.39 9.98 -2.24
CA CYS A 46 -12.40 11.22 -3.00
C CYS A 46 -12.53 12.42 -2.08
N ILE A 47 -11.55 13.31 -2.08
CA ILE A 47 -11.55 14.55 -1.32
C ILE A 47 -11.44 15.68 -2.34
N SER A 48 -12.50 16.49 -2.44
CA SER A 48 -12.52 17.59 -3.42
C SER A 48 -13.15 18.86 -2.87
N SER A 49 -12.52 19.99 -3.19
CA SER A 49 -13.04 21.31 -2.84
C SER A 49 -12.62 22.34 -3.88
N LYS A 50 -13.29 23.50 -3.88
CA LYS A 50 -12.94 24.64 -4.77
C LYS A 50 -11.67 25.39 -4.34
N SER A 51 -11.02 24.95 -3.25
CA SER A 51 -9.88 25.62 -2.63
C SER A 51 -8.78 24.61 -2.27
N ASN A 52 -7.56 25.10 -2.10
CA ASN A 52 -6.44 24.21 -1.76
C ASN A 52 -6.66 23.53 -0.40
N GLN A 53 -6.49 22.21 -0.35
CA GLN A 53 -6.46 21.43 0.88
C GLN A 53 -5.19 21.76 1.66
N LYS A 54 -5.27 21.85 2.99
CA LYS A 54 -4.09 21.99 3.87
C LYS A 54 -3.98 20.82 4.84
N LEU A 55 -4.14 19.61 4.31
CA LEU A 55 -3.85 18.39 5.06
C LEU A 55 -2.35 18.36 5.36
N THR A 56 -2.01 18.14 6.63
CA THR A 56 -0.62 17.96 7.07
C THR A 56 -0.21 16.50 7.00
N SER A 57 -1.16 15.58 7.08
CA SER A 57 -0.95 14.14 6.98
C SER A 57 -2.23 13.45 6.52
N LEU A 58 -2.06 12.38 5.75
CA LEU A 58 -3.11 11.44 5.37
C LEU A 58 -2.62 10.04 5.78
N LYS A 59 -3.30 9.41 6.73
CA LYS A 59 -2.97 8.05 7.19
C LYS A 59 -3.98 7.07 6.60
N ILE A 60 -3.49 6.21 5.70
CA ILE A 60 -4.26 5.19 4.97
C ILE A 60 -3.59 3.82 5.04
N ASP A 61 -2.68 3.64 6.01
CA ASP A 61 -1.83 2.45 6.17
C ASP A 61 -2.65 1.16 6.34
N LYS A 62 -3.87 1.25 6.89
CA LYS A 62 -4.79 0.10 7.06
C LYS A 62 -5.85 0.00 5.99
N CYS A 63 -5.85 0.88 4.98
CA CYS A 63 -6.82 0.88 3.88
C CYS A 63 -6.37 -0.07 2.76
N ASN A 64 -6.14 -1.34 3.09
CA ASN A 64 -5.52 -2.32 2.17
C ASN A 64 -6.38 -2.66 0.93
N LYS A 65 -7.65 -2.24 0.93
CA LYS A 65 -8.59 -2.44 -0.18
C LYS A 65 -8.74 -1.20 -1.07
N LEU A 66 -8.00 -0.12 -0.79
CA LEU A 66 -8.10 1.15 -1.50
C LEU A 66 -7.56 1.00 -2.92
N ILE A 67 -8.45 1.08 -3.90
CA ILE A 67 -8.12 0.98 -5.33
C ILE A 67 -8.19 2.33 -6.03
N ALA A 68 -8.92 3.30 -5.47
CA ALA A 68 -9.06 4.63 -6.03
C ALA A 68 -8.82 5.70 -4.97
N LEU A 69 -7.88 6.60 -5.25
CA LEU A 69 -7.53 7.75 -4.42
C LEU A 69 -7.51 9.02 -5.25
N THR A 70 -8.43 9.93 -4.98
CA THR A 70 -8.49 11.24 -5.62
C THR A 70 -8.48 12.32 -4.55
N ILE A 71 -7.50 13.22 -4.61
CA ILE A 71 -7.45 14.41 -3.77
C ILE A 71 -7.18 15.61 -4.65
N SER A 72 -8.17 16.48 -4.82
CA SER A 72 -8.02 17.67 -5.66
C SER A 72 -7.43 18.84 -4.87
N TYR A 73 -6.63 19.66 -5.56
CA TYR A 73 -6.06 20.90 -5.01
C TYR A 73 -5.21 20.68 -3.73
N THR A 74 -4.43 19.60 -3.66
CA THR A 74 -3.39 19.41 -2.63
C THR A 74 -2.03 19.89 -3.11
N ASN A 75 -1.16 20.24 -2.15
CA ASN A 75 0.25 20.45 -2.44
C ASN A 75 0.90 19.10 -2.85
N LEU A 76 1.10 18.92 -4.16
CA LEU A 76 1.41 17.66 -4.85
C LEU A 76 2.62 16.91 -4.24
N GLU A 77 3.62 17.63 -3.74
CA GLU A 77 4.86 17.05 -3.21
C GLU A 77 4.65 16.14 -1.98
N ARG A 78 3.73 16.48 -1.08
CA ARG A 78 3.42 15.66 0.11
C ARG A 78 2.59 14.43 -0.20
N LEU A 79 1.78 14.48 -1.26
CA LEU A 79 0.97 13.34 -1.69
C LEU A 79 1.85 12.29 -2.39
N ILE A 80 2.79 12.74 -3.21
CA ILE A 80 3.76 11.88 -3.92
C ILE A 80 4.65 11.13 -2.92
N SER A 81 5.11 11.76 -1.84
CA SER A 81 5.94 11.08 -0.83
C SER A 81 5.18 10.00 -0.06
N THR A 82 3.90 10.23 0.24
CA THR A 82 3.05 9.26 0.94
C THR A 82 2.74 8.05 0.05
N ILE A 83 2.43 8.26 -1.24
CA ILE A 83 2.20 7.18 -2.22
C ILE A 83 3.48 6.36 -2.46
N ARG A 84 4.65 7.02 -2.52
CA ARG A 84 5.94 6.35 -2.74
C ARG A 84 6.29 5.38 -1.61
N ASN A 85 6.03 5.74 -0.36
CA ASN A 85 6.31 4.88 0.79
C ASN A 85 5.42 3.62 0.85
N VAL A 86 4.15 3.73 0.42
CA VAL A 86 3.23 2.59 0.34
C VAL A 86 3.64 1.63 -0.79
N LYS A 87 4.10 2.15 -1.95
CA LYS A 87 4.56 1.30 -3.05
C LYS A 87 5.94 0.68 -2.82
N SER A 88 6.88 1.37 -2.15
CA SER A 88 8.24 0.86 -1.99
C SER A 88 8.30 -0.35 -1.05
N THR A 89 7.50 -0.35 0.02
CA THR A 89 7.46 -1.46 0.98
C THR A 89 6.93 -2.74 0.34
N ASP A 90 5.88 -2.67 -0.48
CA ASP A 90 5.35 -3.85 -1.16
C ASP A 90 6.23 -4.34 -2.32
N ILE A 91 6.85 -3.43 -3.08
CA ILE A 91 7.65 -3.80 -4.26
C ILE A 91 8.97 -4.48 -3.88
N ASP A 92 9.66 -3.97 -2.85
CA ASP A 92 10.95 -4.55 -2.46
C ASP A 92 10.78 -5.92 -1.78
N ASP A 93 9.72 -6.10 -0.98
CA ASP A 93 9.34 -7.40 -0.41
C ASP A 93 8.96 -8.42 -1.50
N LEU A 94 8.23 -8.00 -2.53
CA LEU A 94 7.88 -8.86 -3.67
C LEU A 94 9.12 -9.24 -4.48
N LYS A 95 10.03 -8.30 -4.75
CA LYS A 95 11.31 -8.59 -5.43
C LYS A 95 12.14 -9.59 -4.64
N LEU A 96 12.23 -9.43 -3.32
CA LEU A 96 12.98 -10.33 -2.44
C LEU A 96 12.38 -11.74 -2.46
N LYS A 97 11.04 -11.86 -2.36
CA LYS A 97 10.35 -13.15 -2.45
C LYS A 97 10.55 -13.83 -3.80
N THR A 98 10.46 -13.09 -4.90
CA THR A 98 10.69 -13.64 -6.25
C THR A 98 12.11 -14.16 -6.41
N LYS A 99 13.12 -13.39 -5.96
CA LYS A 99 14.52 -13.82 -6.03
C LYS A 99 14.77 -15.11 -5.26
N LYS A 100 14.19 -15.23 -4.05
CA LYS A 100 14.31 -16.43 -3.22
C LYS A 100 13.72 -17.68 -3.90
N ILE A 101 12.55 -17.54 -4.54
CA ILE A 101 11.92 -18.65 -5.29
C ILE A 101 12.80 -19.09 -6.46
N GLU A 102 13.42 -18.14 -7.17
CA GLU A 102 14.31 -18.43 -8.29
C GLU A 102 15.58 -19.17 -7.84
N GLU A 103 16.19 -18.74 -6.72
CA GLU A 103 17.34 -19.42 -6.11
C GLU A 103 17.00 -20.86 -5.69
N GLU A 104 15.88 -21.07 -4.99
CA GLU A 104 15.43 -22.42 -4.56
C GLU A 104 15.17 -23.33 -5.77
N TYR A 105 14.60 -22.80 -6.86
CA TYR A 105 14.38 -23.57 -8.09
C TYR A 105 15.70 -23.96 -8.77
N LEU A 106 16.68 -23.05 -8.83
CA LEU A 106 17.99 -23.34 -9.42
C LEU A 106 18.77 -24.37 -8.58
N GLU A 107 18.72 -24.29 -7.25
CA GLU A 107 19.33 -25.28 -6.36
C GLU A 107 18.73 -26.67 -6.57
N TYR A 108 17.41 -26.76 -6.70
CA TYR A 108 16.72 -28.01 -7.01
C TYR A 108 17.17 -28.60 -8.35
N GLN A 109 17.26 -27.79 -9.41
CA GLN A 109 17.74 -28.23 -10.73
C GLN A 109 19.20 -28.70 -10.68
N LEU A 110 20.07 -27.96 -9.98
CA LEU A 110 21.47 -28.34 -9.81
C LEU A 110 21.61 -29.66 -9.04
N ALA A 111 20.82 -29.87 -7.98
CA ALA A 111 20.81 -31.13 -7.24
C ALA A 111 20.39 -32.31 -8.12
N ALA A 112 19.33 -32.14 -8.92
CA ALA A 112 18.87 -33.17 -9.85
C ALA A 112 19.91 -33.50 -10.94
N ILE A 113 20.62 -32.49 -11.44
CA ILE A 113 21.71 -32.69 -12.42
C ILE A 113 22.88 -33.44 -11.78
N LYS A 114 23.31 -33.03 -10.59
CA LYS A 114 24.39 -33.71 -9.85
C LYS A 114 24.07 -35.17 -9.58
N ASP A 115 22.85 -35.45 -9.13
CA ASP A 115 22.39 -36.82 -8.91
C ASP A 115 22.44 -37.65 -10.21
N LYS A 116 21.92 -37.08 -11.31
CA LYS A 116 21.91 -37.73 -12.64
C LYS A 116 23.31 -38.05 -13.18
N TYR A 117 24.30 -37.23 -12.86
CA TYR A 117 25.68 -37.38 -13.34
C TYR A 117 26.66 -37.86 -12.27
N SER A 118 26.17 -38.28 -11.10
CA SER A 118 27.00 -38.79 -9.98
C SER A 118 27.94 -39.93 -10.38
N TRP A 119 27.53 -40.75 -11.35
CA TRP A 119 28.33 -41.84 -11.90
C TRP A 119 29.58 -41.38 -12.67
N LEU A 120 29.64 -40.14 -13.16
CA LEU A 120 30.83 -39.61 -13.84
C LEU A 120 31.97 -39.32 -12.86
N GLU A 121 31.66 -38.94 -11.62
CA GLU A 121 32.67 -38.70 -10.59
C GLU A 121 33.36 -40.02 -10.19
N VAL A 122 32.59 -41.11 -10.10
CA VAL A 122 33.12 -42.46 -9.82
C VAL A 122 34.08 -42.96 -10.91
N LEU A 123 33.86 -42.57 -12.17
CA LEU A 123 34.72 -42.97 -13.29
C LEU A 123 36.02 -42.15 -13.39
N LEU A 124 36.06 -40.96 -12.82
CA LEU A 124 37.26 -40.10 -12.83
C LEU A 124 38.22 -40.40 -11.69
N GLU A 125 37.76 -41.09 -10.64
CA GLU A 125 38.56 -41.52 -9.49
C GLU A 125 39.12 -42.95 -9.61
N ALA A 126 38.76 -43.69 -10.67
CA ALA A 126 39.21 -45.06 -10.96
C ALA A 126 40.34 -45.09 -12.00
#